data_AF-A0A7V4EM05-F1
#
_entry.id   AF-A0A7V4EM05-F1
#
_cell.length_a   1.000
_cell.length_b   1.000
_cell.length_c   1.000
_cell.angle_alpha   90.00
_cell.angle_beta   90.00
_cell.angle_gamma   90.00
#
_symmetry.space_group_name_H-M   'P 1'
#
loop_
_entity.id
_entity.type
_entity.pdbx_description
1 polymer ?
#
loop_
_entity_poly.entity_id
_entity_poly.type
_entity_poly.pdbx_seq_one_letter_code
_entity_poly.pdbx_strand_id
1 'polypeptide(L)'
;MAKLTQEEQDIMAWGAEAFKAPWLDLCQVFQKLNAGEDLTREQALIDPFFVPFDIDARIIFRAMKAGGKKAILGDNGSMLTIITNTRGDKIIWAACELEEDGAYTEFHPLQDKLGKTWDKKLAELLFDNDMEAGFEYAADWLKKQPGLEHIDLGILKVANVQFFGAFKRAYEEAGDGRKLLLMGVKMADAVREIMDQGWIRFYPEINLKKLLELAAPALSALDPLNKAMQKILGSLPV
;
A
#
# COMPACT_ATOMS: atom_id res chain seq x y z
N MET A 1 -23.37 14.62 1.21
CA MET A 1 -22.14 13.88 1.61
C MET A 1 -21.43 14.68 2.69
N ALA A 2 -21.06 14.06 3.82
CA ALA A 2 -20.18 14.73 4.77
C ALA A 2 -18.81 14.97 4.10
N LYS A 3 -18.35 16.22 4.12
CA LYS A 3 -17.08 16.66 3.57
C LYS A 3 -15.94 16.13 4.47
N LEU A 4 -14.82 15.73 3.88
CA LEU A 4 -13.61 15.38 4.65
C LEU A 4 -13.19 16.57 5.51
N THR A 5 -12.58 16.30 6.66
CA THR A 5 -11.96 17.37 7.46
C THR A 5 -10.80 18.00 6.68
N GLN A 6 -10.34 19.19 7.10
CA GLN A 6 -9.16 19.81 6.48
C GLN A 6 -7.93 18.92 6.65
N GLU A 7 -7.73 18.36 7.83
CA GLU A 7 -6.63 17.43 8.12
C GLU A 7 -6.64 16.21 7.19
N GLU A 8 -7.81 15.59 6.99
CA GLU A 8 -7.94 14.45 6.07
C GLU A 8 -7.64 14.83 4.62
N GLN A 9 -8.03 16.04 4.19
CA GLN A 9 -7.70 16.54 2.86
C GLN A 9 -6.19 16.74 2.72
N ASP A 10 -5.53 17.33 3.73
CA ASP A 10 -4.10 17.59 3.72
C ASP A 10 -3.29 16.28 3.72
N ILE A 11 -3.71 15.29 4.53
CA ILE A 11 -3.09 13.95 4.55
C ILE A 11 -3.28 13.25 3.20
N MET A 12 -4.47 13.31 2.61
CA MET A 12 -4.74 12.68 1.30
C MET A 12 -3.94 13.34 0.18
N ALA A 13 -3.81 14.67 0.18
CA ALA A 13 -2.99 15.39 -0.79
C ALA A 13 -1.52 14.97 -0.70
N TRP A 14 -0.98 14.93 0.52
CA TRP A 14 0.39 14.47 0.76
C TRP A 14 0.57 12.99 0.38
N GLY A 15 -0.36 12.11 0.74
CA GLY A 15 -0.30 10.69 0.38
C GLY A 15 -0.39 10.43 -1.13
N ALA A 16 -1.11 11.27 -1.87
CA ALA A 16 -1.17 11.18 -3.33
C ALA A 16 0.20 11.45 -3.99
N GLU A 17 0.95 12.42 -3.46
CA GLU A 17 2.30 12.73 -3.92
C GLU A 17 3.33 11.69 -3.42
N ALA A 18 3.32 11.40 -2.12
CA ALA A 18 4.35 10.60 -1.47
C ALA A 18 4.23 9.08 -1.70
N PHE A 19 3.03 8.56 -1.97
CA PHE A 19 2.80 7.11 -2.10
C PHE A 19 2.20 6.75 -3.45
N LYS A 20 1.10 7.42 -3.84
CA LYS A 20 0.36 7.01 -5.05
C LYS A 20 1.19 7.22 -6.31
N ALA A 21 1.85 8.37 -6.48
CA ALA A 21 2.66 8.63 -7.67
C ALA A 21 3.82 7.62 -7.83
N PRO A 22 4.69 7.41 -6.81
CA PRO A 22 5.76 6.40 -6.90
C PRO A 22 5.24 4.98 -7.13
N TRP A 23 4.08 4.63 -6.57
CA TRP A 23 3.44 3.34 -6.80
C TRP A 23 3.02 3.15 -8.26
N LEU A 24 2.40 4.17 -8.87
CA LEU A 24 2.00 4.11 -10.27
C LEU A 24 3.22 4.01 -11.20
N ASP A 25 4.30 4.73 -10.91
CA ASP A 25 5.54 4.63 -11.66
C ASP A 25 6.13 3.21 -11.55
N LEU A 26 6.10 2.62 -10.35
CA LEU A 26 6.52 1.23 -10.13
C LEU A 26 5.69 0.25 -10.96
N CYS A 27 4.36 0.38 -10.96
CA CYS A 27 3.47 -0.48 -11.74
C CYS A 27 3.75 -0.37 -13.25
N GLN A 28 3.97 0.85 -13.78
CA GLN A 28 4.32 1.04 -15.19
C GLN A 28 5.65 0.39 -15.55
N VAL A 29 6.66 0.53 -14.70
CA VAL A 29 7.96 -0.14 -14.90
C VAL A 29 7.80 -1.66 -14.86
N PHE A 30 7.03 -2.18 -13.90
CA PHE A 30 6.77 -3.61 -13.77
C PHE A 30 6.04 -4.17 -14.97
N GLN A 31 5.07 -3.46 -15.52
CA GLN A 31 4.36 -3.85 -16.74
C GLN A 31 5.32 -4.01 -17.92
N LYS A 32 6.20 -3.03 -18.16
CA LYS A 32 7.22 -3.09 -19.23
C LYS A 32 8.21 -4.24 -19.03
N LEU A 33 8.71 -4.41 -17.81
CA LEU A 33 9.60 -5.52 -17.45
C LEU A 33 8.90 -6.88 -17.63
N ASN A 34 7.60 -6.97 -17.31
CA ASN A 34 6.81 -8.18 -17.50
C ASN A 34 6.59 -8.50 -19.00
N ALA A 35 6.44 -7.48 -19.83
CA ALA A 35 6.38 -7.60 -21.29
C ALA A 35 7.74 -7.95 -21.94
N GLY A 36 8.82 -8.01 -21.15
CA GLY A 36 10.16 -8.35 -21.63
C GLY A 36 10.93 -7.17 -22.23
N GLU A 37 10.50 -5.93 -21.98
CA GLU A 37 11.24 -4.74 -22.41
C GLU A 37 12.56 -4.59 -21.66
N ASP A 38 13.64 -4.23 -22.38
CA ASP A 38 14.93 -3.90 -21.77
C ASP A 38 14.98 -2.40 -21.44
N LEU A 39 14.81 -2.09 -20.16
CA LEU A 39 14.78 -0.71 -19.68
C LEU A 39 16.19 -0.22 -19.35
N THR A 40 16.49 1.02 -19.73
CA THR A 40 17.70 1.70 -19.25
C THR A 40 17.66 1.84 -17.73
N ARG A 41 18.83 2.10 -17.11
CA ARG A 41 18.89 2.33 -15.66
C ARG A 41 17.95 3.46 -15.24
N GLU A 42 17.95 4.58 -15.97
CA GLU A 42 17.13 5.76 -15.67
C GLU A 42 15.63 5.45 -15.76
N GLN A 43 15.20 4.66 -16.74
CA GLN A 43 13.80 4.24 -16.90
C GLN A 43 13.32 3.29 -15.79
N ALA A 44 14.25 2.64 -15.08
CA ALA A 44 13.96 1.69 -14.02
C ALA A 44 14.07 2.30 -12.61
N LEU A 45 14.49 3.57 -12.48
CA LEU A 45 14.57 4.26 -11.20
C LEU A 45 13.20 4.84 -10.83
N ILE A 46 12.82 4.61 -9.58
CA ILE A 46 11.62 5.18 -8.96
C ILE A 46 12.06 6.07 -7.82
N ASP A 47 11.62 7.33 -7.82
CA ASP A 47 11.79 8.24 -6.68
C ASP A 47 10.64 7.98 -5.68
N PRO A 48 10.91 7.42 -4.49
CA PRO A 48 9.86 7.13 -3.54
C PRO A 48 9.38 8.36 -2.76
N PHE A 49 9.83 9.59 -3.08
CA PHE A 49 9.51 10.88 -2.43
C PHE A 49 9.93 11.01 -0.96
N PHE A 50 9.71 9.98 -0.13
CA PHE A 50 9.99 9.99 1.31
C PHE A 50 11.36 9.41 1.68
N VAL A 51 12.19 8.99 0.71
CA VAL A 51 13.59 8.61 0.92
C VAL A 51 14.51 9.37 -0.04
N PRO A 52 15.73 9.74 0.37
CA PRO A 52 16.61 10.61 -0.42
C PRO A 52 17.43 9.83 -1.46
N PHE A 53 16.89 8.74 -1.99
CA PHE A 53 17.55 7.92 -3.00
C PHE A 53 16.52 7.21 -3.89
N ASP A 54 16.83 7.14 -5.17
CA ASP A 54 16.03 6.39 -6.12
C ASP A 54 16.17 4.88 -5.89
N ILE A 55 15.09 4.15 -6.12
CA ILE A 55 15.05 2.70 -6.04
C ILE A 55 15.06 2.11 -7.44
N ASP A 56 15.96 1.16 -7.70
CA ASP A 56 15.97 0.37 -8.93
C ASP A 56 14.86 -0.69 -8.89
N ALA A 57 13.75 -0.41 -9.58
CA ALA A 57 12.58 -1.26 -9.64
C ALA A 57 12.87 -2.67 -10.20
N ARG A 58 13.95 -2.86 -10.98
CA ARG A 58 14.33 -4.19 -11.50
C ARG A 58 14.68 -5.15 -10.37
N ILE A 59 15.25 -4.66 -9.27
CA ILE A 59 15.59 -5.47 -8.10
C ILE A 59 14.31 -5.99 -7.45
N ILE A 60 13.34 -5.09 -7.24
CA ILE A 60 12.05 -5.43 -6.64
C ILE A 60 11.30 -6.41 -7.56
N PHE A 61 11.24 -6.13 -8.87
CA PHE A 61 10.58 -6.98 -9.86
C PHE A 61 11.13 -8.42 -9.85
N ARG A 62 12.46 -8.59 -9.84
CA ARG A 62 13.10 -9.91 -9.75
C ARG A 62 12.77 -10.63 -8.45
N ALA A 63 12.78 -9.92 -7.31
CA ALA A 63 12.44 -10.50 -6.02
C ALA A 63 10.97 -10.98 -5.98
N MET A 64 10.05 -10.19 -6.52
CA MET A 64 8.64 -10.54 -6.61
C MET A 64 8.41 -11.78 -7.50
N LYS A 65 9.05 -11.82 -8.69
CA LYS A 65 9.01 -12.98 -9.60
C LYS A 65 9.63 -14.24 -9.05
N ALA A 66 10.70 -14.13 -8.26
CA ALA A 66 11.42 -15.27 -7.68
C ALA A 66 10.66 -15.96 -6.50
N GLY A 67 9.34 -15.75 -6.40
CA GLY A 67 8.51 -16.32 -5.33
C GLY A 67 8.28 -15.39 -4.14
N GLY A 68 8.90 -14.20 -4.12
CA GLY A 68 8.65 -13.17 -3.10
C GLY A 68 7.17 -12.80 -3.02
N LYS A 69 6.50 -12.68 -4.18
CA LYS A 69 5.05 -12.45 -4.23
C LYS A 69 4.28 -13.52 -3.48
N LYS A 70 4.48 -14.80 -3.82
CA LYS A 70 3.75 -15.90 -3.19
C LYS A 70 4.01 -15.98 -1.69
N ALA A 71 5.23 -15.68 -1.29
CA ALA A 71 5.63 -15.69 0.12
C ALA A 71 4.97 -14.57 0.95
N ILE A 72 4.60 -13.44 0.32
CA ILE A 72 3.95 -12.30 0.98
C ILE A 72 2.43 -12.33 0.81
N LEU A 73 1.97 -12.40 -0.43
CA LEU A 73 0.59 -12.14 -0.88
C LEU A 73 -0.19 -13.43 -1.19
N GLY A 74 0.45 -14.60 -1.16
CA GLY A 74 -0.18 -15.87 -1.51
C GLY A 74 -0.35 -16.08 -3.02
N ASP A 75 -1.29 -16.93 -3.41
CA ASP A 75 -1.42 -17.41 -4.79
C ASP A 75 -2.04 -16.38 -5.74
N ASN A 76 -2.99 -15.56 -5.28
CA ASN A 76 -3.60 -14.46 -6.05
C ASN A 76 -3.23 -13.11 -5.41
N GLY A 77 -2.45 -12.29 -6.11
CA GLY A 77 -1.99 -11.00 -5.60
C GLY A 77 -2.86 -9.81 -6.00
N SER A 78 -3.90 -10.05 -6.82
CA SER A 78 -4.82 -9.01 -7.29
C SER A 78 -5.54 -8.39 -6.10
N MET A 79 -5.60 -7.07 -6.05
CA MET A 79 -5.90 -6.34 -4.83
C MET A 79 -6.97 -5.29 -5.03
N LEU A 80 -7.88 -5.19 -4.06
CA LEU A 80 -8.71 -4.01 -3.86
C LEU A 80 -8.12 -3.23 -2.71
N THR A 81 -7.57 -2.06 -3.01
CA THR A 81 -7.06 -1.13 -2.01
C THR A 81 -8.14 -0.10 -1.67
N ILE A 82 -8.46 0.04 -0.39
CA ILE A 82 -9.44 0.98 0.16
C ILE A 82 -8.76 1.90 1.17
N ILE A 83 -9.07 3.19 1.08
CA ILE A 83 -8.73 4.16 2.12
C ILE A 83 -10.04 4.65 2.74
N THR A 84 -10.14 4.57 4.06
CA THR A 84 -11.26 5.12 4.83
C THR A 84 -10.89 6.47 5.46
N ASN A 85 -11.89 7.26 5.85
CA ASN A 85 -11.69 8.41 6.71
C ASN A 85 -11.14 8.01 8.09
N THR A 86 -10.86 9.00 8.94
CA THR A 86 -10.27 8.79 10.27
C THR A 86 -11.15 7.90 11.15
N ARG A 87 -12.47 8.07 11.07
CA ARG A 87 -13.42 7.26 11.83
C ARG A 87 -13.55 5.82 11.30
N GLY A 88 -13.19 5.56 10.05
CA GLY A 88 -13.34 4.25 9.42
C GLY A 88 -14.73 3.95 8.86
N ASP A 89 -15.69 4.87 9.00
CA ASP A 89 -17.10 4.67 8.61
C ASP A 89 -17.41 5.11 7.17
N LYS A 90 -16.39 5.53 6.42
CA LYS A 90 -16.55 6.01 5.05
C LYS A 90 -15.33 5.69 4.20
N ILE A 91 -15.55 5.14 3.01
CA ILE A 91 -14.53 5.02 1.97
C ILE A 91 -14.33 6.38 1.30
N ILE A 92 -13.07 6.82 1.25
CA ILE A 92 -12.67 8.12 0.69
C ILE A 92 -11.83 7.96 -0.59
N TRP A 93 -11.27 6.77 -0.79
CA TRP A 93 -10.54 6.41 -1.99
C TRP A 93 -10.54 4.89 -2.16
N ALA A 94 -10.59 4.41 -3.40
CA ALA A 94 -10.41 3.00 -3.71
C ALA A 94 -9.78 2.82 -5.10
N ALA A 95 -9.05 1.71 -5.28
CA ALA A 95 -8.57 1.25 -6.58
C ALA A 95 -8.47 -0.28 -6.60
N CYS A 96 -8.67 -0.86 -7.78
CA CYS A 96 -8.48 -2.28 -8.04
C CYS A 96 -7.20 -2.49 -8.86
N GLU A 97 -6.42 -3.51 -8.54
CA GLU A 97 -5.10 -3.77 -9.09
C GLU A 97 -5.05 -5.23 -9.54
N LEU A 98 -4.79 -5.47 -10.83
CA LEU A 98 -4.60 -6.82 -11.36
C LEU A 98 -3.14 -7.22 -11.20
N GLU A 99 -2.89 -8.40 -10.63
CA GLU A 99 -1.58 -8.99 -10.55
C GLU A 99 -1.44 -10.18 -11.50
N GLU A 100 -0.37 -10.19 -12.28
CA GLU A 100 0.02 -11.29 -13.17
C GLU A 100 1.51 -11.55 -13.02
N ASP A 101 1.88 -12.81 -12.81
CA ASP A 101 3.27 -13.27 -12.72
C ASP A 101 4.16 -12.46 -11.76
N GLY A 102 3.62 -12.08 -10.60
CA GLY A 102 4.35 -11.33 -9.57
C GLY A 102 4.45 -9.83 -9.84
N ALA A 103 3.71 -9.29 -10.80
CA ALA A 103 3.69 -7.88 -11.17
C ALA A 103 2.26 -7.34 -11.26
N TYR A 104 2.03 -6.13 -10.77
CA TYR A 104 0.77 -5.42 -11.01
C TYR A 104 0.76 -4.89 -12.44
N THR A 105 -0.11 -5.45 -13.29
CA THR A 105 -0.17 -5.16 -14.73
C THR A 105 -1.29 -4.19 -15.08
N GLU A 106 -2.30 -4.05 -14.22
CA GLU A 106 -3.37 -3.07 -14.38
C GLU A 106 -3.67 -2.33 -13.08
N PHE A 107 -4.05 -1.05 -13.20
CA PHE A 107 -4.47 -0.19 -12.10
C PHE A 107 -5.76 0.54 -12.47
N HIS A 108 -6.82 0.31 -11.69
CA HIS A 108 -8.17 0.81 -11.95
C HIS A 108 -8.64 1.70 -10.81
N PRO A 109 -8.54 3.05 -10.94
CA PRO A 109 -9.11 3.96 -9.96
C PRO A 109 -10.64 3.84 -9.92
N LEU A 110 -11.23 3.82 -8.72
CA LEU A 110 -12.68 3.67 -8.53
C LEU A 110 -13.36 4.96 -8.04
N GLN A 111 -12.70 6.12 -8.16
CA GLN A 111 -13.21 7.40 -7.63
C GLN A 111 -14.55 7.81 -8.25
N ASP A 112 -14.78 7.52 -9.54
CA ASP A 112 -16.05 7.75 -10.25
C ASP A 112 -17.17 6.78 -9.81
N LYS A 113 -16.81 5.72 -9.08
CA LYS A 113 -17.74 4.73 -8.54
C LYS A 113 -18.09 4.99 -7.08
N LEU A 114 -17.37 5.87 -6.36
CA LEU A 114 -17.69 6.22 -4.97
C LEU A 114 -19.00 7.03 -4.85
N GLY A 115 -19.57 7.04 -3.65
CA GLY A 115 -20.82 7.74 -3.34
C GLY A 115 -22.09 6.97 -3.70
N LYS A 116 -21.97 5.70 -4.04
CA LYS A 116 -23.03 4.81 -4.46
C LYS A 116 -23.45 3.91 -3.28
N THR A 117 -24.15 2.83 -3.56
CA THR A 117 -24.60 1.89 -2.51
C THR A 117 -23.48 0.96 -2.06
N TRP A 118 -22.58 0.59 -2.97
CA TRP A 118 -21.56 -0.42 -2.69
C TRP A 118 -20.54 0.06 -1.67
N ASP A 119 -20.05 1.29 -1.81
CA ASP A 119 -19.03 1.85 -0.94
C ASP A 119 -19.57 2.13 0.46
N LYS A 120 -20.87 2.46 0.58
CA LYS A 120 -21.54 2.58 1.88
C LYS A 120 -21.65 1.23 2.56
N LYS A 121 -22.14 0.21 1.85
CA LYS A 121 -22.31 -1.13 2.42
C LYS A 121 -20.97 -1.74 2.80
N LEU A 122 -19.94 -1.55 1.96
CA LEU A 122 -18.60 -2.00 2.27
C LEU A 122 -18.00 -1.23 3.45
N ALA A 123 -18.17 0.09 3.52
CA ALA A 123 -17.74 0.87 4.67
C ALA A 123 -18.37 0.40 5.98
N GLU A 124 -19.67 0.06 5.98
CA GLU A 124 -20.36 -0.52 7.14
C GLU A 124 -19.70 -1.83 7.60
N LEU A 125 -19.49 -2.79 6.68
CA LEU A 125 -18.83 -4.06 6.99
C LEU A 125 -17.42 -3.86 7.57
N LEU A 126 -16.65 -2.95 6.97
CA LEU A 126 -15.29 -2.65 7.38
C LEU A 126 -15.21 -1.92 8.73
N PHE A 127 -16.20 -1.08 9.04
CA PHE A 127 -16.34 -0.37 10.30
C PHE A 127 -16.71 -1.33 11.44
N ASP A 128 -17.56 -2.33 11.13
CA ASP A 128 -17.91 -3.43 12.05
C ASP A 128 -16.80 -4.49 12.17
N ASN A 129 -15.64 -4.24 11.55
CA ASN A 129 -14.45 -5.11 11.55
C ASN A 129 -14.68 -6.49 10.90
N ASP A 130 -15.66 -6.61 10.02
CA ASP A 130 -15.94 -7.83 9.26
C ASP A 130 -15.23 -7.80 7.90
N MET A 131 -13.91 -8.04 7.95
CA MET A 131 -13.04 -8.00 6.77
C MET A 131 -13.35 -9.12 5.77
N GLU A 132 -13.80 -10.29 6.24
CA GLU A 132 -14.18 -11.43 5.41
C GLU A 132 -15.44 -11.13 4.61
N ALA A 133 -16.53 -10.70 5.26
CA ALA A 133 -17.74 -10.31 4.55
C ALA A 133 -17.50 -9.09 3.65
N GLY A 134 -16.63 -8.17 4.07
CA GLY A 134 -16.19 -7.05 3.24
C GLY A 134 -15.49 -7.51 1.95
N PHE A 135 -14.61 -8.51 2.05
CA PHE A 135 -13.93 -9.12 0.91
C PHE A 135 -14.90 -9.81 -0.03
N GLU A 136 -15.78 -10.68 0.49
CA GLU A 136 -16.76 -11.39 -0.33
C GLU A 136 -17.68 -10.42 -1.06
N TYR A 137 -18.19 -9.41 -0.34
CA TYR A 137 -19.02 -8.36 -0.90
C TYR A 137 -18.32 -7.60 -2.04
N ALA A 138 -17.06 -7.22 -1.82
CA ALA A 138 -16.27 -6.48 -2.79
C ALA A 138 -15.94 -7.32 -4.03
N ALA A 139 -15.56 -8.59 -3.84
CA ALA A 139 -15.29 -9.53 -4.93
C ALA A 139 -16.53 -9.71 -5.82
N ASP A 140 -17.70 -9.90 -5.20
CA ASP A 140 -18.98 -10.02 -5.91
C ASP A 140 -19.38 -8.74 -6.65
N TRP A 141 -19.06 -7.57 -6.07
CA TRP A 141 -19.34 -6.29 -6.70
C TRP A 141 -18.44 -6.06 -7.92
N LEU A 142 -17.14 -6.35 -7.81
CA LEU A 142 -16.15 -6.22 -8.88
C LEU A 142 -16.51 -7.07 -10.11
N LYS A 143 -16.94 -8.32 -9.90
CA LYS A 143 -17.41 -9.23 -10.96
C LYS A 143 -18.62 -8.71 -11.75
N LYS A 144 -19.34 -7.72 -11.23
CA LYS A 144 -20.51 -7.10 -11.85
C LYS A 144 -20.19 -5.74 -12.50
N GLN A 145 -18.95 -5.25 -12.39
CA GLN A 145 -18.55 -3.95 -12.92
C GLN A 145 -17.97 -4.09 -14.34
N PRO A 146 -18.54 -3.38 -15.33
CA PRO A 146 -17.95 -3.27 -16.66
C PRO A 146 -16.47 -2.87 -16.63
N GLY A 147 -15.64 -3.71 -17.24
CA GLY A 147 -14.20 -3.52 -17.38
C GLY A 147 -13.37 -4.04 -16.20
N LEU A 148 -13.98 -4.67 -15.20
CA LEU A 148 -13.29 -5.25 -14.04
C LEU A 148 -13.64 -6.74 -13.83
N GLU A 149 -14.49 -7.31 -14.67
CA GLU A 149 -15.01 -8.67 -14.49
C GLU A 149 -13.94 -9.76 -14.63
N HIS A 150 -12.82 -9.45 -15.29
CA HIS A 150 -11.66 -10.34 -15.43
C HIS A 150 -10.76 -10.37 -14.20
N ILE A 151 -10.91 -9.43 -13.27
CA ILE A 151 -10.07 -9.34 -12.07
C ILE A 151 -10.70 -10.22 -10.98
N ASP A 152 -10.10 -11.38 -10.74
CA ASP A 152 -10.43 -12.19 -9.56
C ASP A 152 -9.73 -11.60 -8.33
N LEU A 153 -10.51 -11.12 -7.36
CA LEU A 153 -9.96 -10.46 -6.17
C LEU A 153 -9.23 -11.47 -5.29
N GLY A 154 -7.94 -11.26 -5.07
CA GLY A 154 -7.11 -12.07 -4.16
C GLY A 154 -7.00 -11.48 -2.77
N ILE A 155 -6.92 -10.15 -2.66
CA ILE A 155 -6.65 -9.43 -1.41
C ILE A 155 -7.53 -8.17 -1.29
N LEU A 156 -8.16 -7.98 -0.14
CA LEU A 156 -8.72 -6.72 0.31
C LEU A 156 -7.75 -6.05 1.26
N LYS A 157 -7.21 -4.90 0.86
CA LYS A 157 -6.35 -4.04 1.69
C LYS A 157 -7.14 -2.82 2.12
N VAL A 158 -7.24 -2.61 3.43
CA VAL A 158 -7.96 -1.47 4.00
C VAL A 158 -7.01 -0.65 4.85
N ALA A 159 -6.81 0.60 4.47
CA ALA A 159 -6.05 1.58 5.24
C ALA A 159 -6.96 2.68 5.78
N ASN A 160 -6.76 3.08 7.03
CA ASN A 160 -7.30 4.33 7.55
C ASN A 160 -6.46 5.49 7.01
N VAL A 161 -7.04 6.65 6.71
CA VAL A 161 -6.29 7.84 6.28
C VAL A 161 -5.12 8.19 7.22
N GLN A 162 -5.26 7.92 8.52
CA GLN A 162 -4.20 8.13 9.51
C GLN A 162 -2.96 7.25 9.29
N PHE A 163 -3.05 6.18 8.49
CA PHE A 163 -1.89 5.46 7.97
C PHE A 163 -0.91 6.42 7.28
N PHE A 164 -1.42 7.27 6.38
CA PHE A 164 -0.61 8.28 5.71
C PHE A 164 -0.27 9.43 6.66
N GLY A 165 -1.17 9.77 7.58
CA GLY A 165 -0.95 10.77 8.61
C GLY A 165 0.29 10.47 9.48
N ALA A 166 0.47 9.22 9.89
CA ALA A 166 1.64 8.79 10.65
C ALA A 166 2.95 8.98 9.89
N PHE A 167 3.00 8.54 8.63
CA PHE A 167 4.18 8.74 7.78
C PHE A 167 4.45 10.21 7.48
N LYS A 168 3.40 11.02 7.24
CA LYS A 168 3.52 12.46 7.05
C LYS A 168 4.17 13.12 8.26
N ARG A 169 3.66 12.86 9.46
CA ARG A 169 4.24 13.39 10.71
C ARG A 169 5.68 12.96 10.88
N ALA A 170 5.99 11.69 10.64
CA ALA A 170 7.36 11.18 10.72
C ALA A 170 8.32 11.89 9.75
N TYR A 171 7.88 12.14 8.53
CA TYR A 171 8.64 12.87 7.51
C TYR A 171 8.89 14.33 7.90
N GLU A 172 7.86 15.04 8.36
CA GLU A 172 7.95 16.44 8.80
C GLU A 172 8.82 16.59 10.06
N GLU A 173 8.66 15.72 11.05
CA GLU A 173 9.49 15.69 12.27
C GLU A 173 10.96 15.39 11.97
N ALA A 174 11.23 14.65 10.89
CA ALA A 174 12.58 14.39 10.39
C ALA A 174 13.17 15.56 9.59
N GLY A 175 12.51 16.72 9.56
CA GLY A 175 12.95 17.90 8.83
C GLY A 175 12.78 17.73 7.32
N ASP A 176 11.64 17.21 6.90
CA ASP A 176 11.28 16.99 5.49
C ASP A 176 12.29 16.07 4.80
N GLY A 177 12.58 14.92 5.41
CA GLY A 177 13.54 13.93 4.88
C GLY A 177 15.02 14.32 4.96
N ARG A 178 15.35 15.57 5.35
CA ARG A 178 16.75 16.06 5.40
C ARG A 178 17.61 15.35 6.46
N LYS A 179 17.01 14.83 7.52
CA LYS A 179 17.73 14.16 8.62
C LYS A 179 17.58 12.65 8.54
N LEU A 180 18.31 12.02 7.62
CA LEU A 180 18.28 10.58 7.30
C LEU A 180 18.20 9.63 8.52
N LEU A 181 19.04 9.82 9.54
CA LEU A 181 19.04 8.98 10.74
C LEU A 181 17.76 9.16 11.57
N LEU A 182 17.31 10.40 11.75
CA LEU A 182 16.08 10.72 12.46
C LEU A 182 14.87 10.22 11.69
N MET A 183 14.88 10.35 10.36
CA MET A 183 13.86 9.83 9.46
C MET A 183 13.66 8.34 9.68
N GLY A 184 14.74 7.56 9.74
CA GLY A 184 14.65 6.14 10.05
C GLY A 184 13.92 5.87 11.38
N VAL A 185 14.35 6.52 12.47
CA VAL A 185 13.72 6.35 13.79
C VAL A 185 12.23 6.70 13.74
N LYS A 186 11.89 7.84 13.13
CA LYS A 186 10.51 8.32 13.04
C LYS A 186 9.62 7.44 12.15
N MET A 187 10.15 6.93 11.05
CA MET A 187 9.42 5.96 10.21
C MET A 187 9.16 4.66 10.98
N ALA A 188 10.12 4.17 11.77
CA ALA A 188 9.91 2.98 12.60
C ALA A 188 8.83 3.22 13.69
N ASP A 189 8.82 4.40 14.31
CA ASP A 189 7.77 4.77 15.27
C ASP A 189 6.40 4.89 14.59
N ALA A 190 6.33 5.46 13.39
CA ALA A 190 5.10 5.52 12.60
C ALA A 190 4.58 4.14 12.21
N VAL A 191 5.46 3.21 11.78
CA VAL A 191 5.07 1.81 11.51
C VAL A 191 4.51 1.17 12.77
N ARG A 192 5.14 1.36 13.94
CA ARG A 192 4.62 0.83 15.20
C ARG A 192 3.23 1.40 15.51
N GLU A 193 3.06 2.71 15.41
CA GLU A 193 1.76 3.37 15.62
C GLU A 193 0.68 2.80 14.68
N ILE A 194 0.99 2.67 13.39
CA ILE A 194 0.08 2.10 12.38
C ILE A 194 -0.36 0.69 12.77
N MET A 195 0.56 -0.15 13.22
CA MET A 195 0.27 -1.52 13.63
C MET A 195 -0.54 -1.57 14.93
N ASP A 196 -0.13 -0.80 15.94
CA ASP A 196 -0.79 -0.74 17.26
C ASP A 196 -2.23 -0.23 17.14
N GLN A 197 -2.47 0.74 16.25
CA GLN A 197 -3.79 1.31 16.00
C GLN A 197 -4.62 0.51 14.99
N GLY A 198 -4.04 -0.51 14.34
CA GLY A 198 -4.72 -1.28 13.30
C GLY A 198 -5.13 -0.44 12.08
N TRP A 199 -4.37 0.61 11.77
CA TRP A 199 -4.67 1.52 10.64
C TRP A 199 -4.43 0.90 9.26
N ILE A 200 -3.89 -0.31 9.20
CA ILE A 200 -3.82 -1.11 7.99
C ILE A 200 -4.24 -2.55 8.29
N ARG A 201 -5.11 -3.10 7.45
CA ARG A 201 -5.64 -4.46 7.56
C ARG A 201 -5.67 -5.11 6.18
N PHE A 202 -5.54 -6.44 6.17
CA PHE A 202 -5.58 -7.25 4.96
C PHE A 202 -6.53 -8.43 5.16
N TYR A 203 -7.25 -8.81 4.12
CA TYR A 203 -7.96 -10.07 4.04
C TYR A 203 -7.78 -10.71 2.67
N PRO A 204 -7.35 -11.98 2.56
CA PRO A 204 -6.84 -12.80 3.66
C PRO A 204 -5.59 -12.16 4.29
N GLU A 205 -5.21 -12.61 5.48
CA GLU A 205 -3.99 -12.13 6.13
C GLU A 205 -2.77 -12.38 5.23
N ILE A 206 -1.92 -11.36 5.09
CA ILE A 206 -0.68 -11.46 4.33
C ILE A 206 0.49 -11.67 5.28
N ASN A 207 1.61 -12.21 4.77
CA ASN A 207 2.83 -12.31 5.56
C ASN A 207 3.53 -10.95 5.64
N LEU A 208 3.00 -10.08 6.50
CA LEU A 208 3.50 -8.70 6.68
C LEU A 208 4.95 -8.69 7.17
N LYS A 209 5.33 -9.69 7.98
CA LYS A 209 6.71 -9.87 8.42
C LYS A 209 7.65 -10.03 7.23
N LYS A 210 7.35 -10.95 6.29
CA LYS A 210 8.15 -11.13 5.07
C LYS A 210 8.14 -9.89 4.17
N LEU A 211 7.01 -9.18 4.08
CA LEU A 211 6.96 -7.91 3.33
C LEU A 211 7.97 -6.91 3.89
N LEU A 212 7.99 -6.75 5.21
CA LEU A 212 8.89 -5.85 5.91
C LEU A 212 10.35 -6.35 5.89
N GLU A 213 10.58 -7.67 5.93
CA GLU A 213 11.92 -8.27 5.75
C GLU A 213 12.46 -8.04 4.33
N LEU A 214 11.61 -8.05 3.30
CA LEU A 214 12.02 -7.71 1.93
C LEU A 214 12.34 -6.22 1.78
N ALA A 215 11.65 -5.36 2.53
CA ALA A 215 11.95 -3.93 2.58
C ALA A 215 13.20 -3.61 3.43
N ALA A 216 13.55 -4.44 4.41
CA ALA A 216 14.63 -4.19 5.36
C ALA A 216 16.03 -4.03 4.72
N PRO A 217 16.44 -4.81 3.69
CA PRO A 217 17.69 -4.58 2.97
C PRO A 217 17.79 -3.20 2.32
N ALA A 218 16.70 -2.66 1.77
CA ALA A 218 16.68 -1.30 1.23
C ALA A 218 16.90 -0.24 2.35
N LEU A 219 16.53 -0.58 3.58
CA LEU A 219 16.70 0.25 4.78
C LEU A 219 18.03 -0.02 5.52
N SER A 220 18.74 -1.10 5.19
CA SER A 220 19.99 -1.55 5.84
C SER A 220 21.19 -0.64 5.56
N ALA A 221 21.09 0.25 4.56
CA ALA A 221 22.01 1.38 4.39
C ALA A 221 22.01 2.34 5.61
N LEU A 222 21.04 2.19 6.53
CA LEU A 222 20.88 2.96 7.76
C LEU A 222 20.91 2.01 8.97
N ASP A 223 22.10 1.61 9.45
CA ASP A 223 22.28 0.61 10.54
C ASP A 223 21.37 0.79 11.78
N PRO A 224 21.05 2.01 12.27
CA PRO A 224 20.09 2.20 13.36
C PRO A 224 18.65 1.82 13.01
N LEU A 225 18.26 2.02 11.74
CA LEU A 225 16.94 1.69 11.21
C LEU A 225 16.71 0.18 11.16
N ASN A 226 17.74 -0.56 10.77
CA ASN A 226 17.70 -2.02 10.74
C ASN A 226 17.42 -2.58 12.15
N LYS A 227 18.05 -2.05 13.20
CA LYS A 227 17.79 -2.50 14.60
C LYS A 227 16.37 -2.21 15.06
N ALA A 228 15.81 -1.04 14.74
CA ALA A 228 14.44 -0.68 15.10
C ALA A 228 13.41 -1.52 14.33
N MET A 229 13.62 -1.73 13.03
CA MET A 229 12.81 -2.62 12.18
C MET A 229 12.82 -4.05 12.68
N GLN A 230 14.00 -4.62 12.99
CA GLN A 230 14.13 -5.99 13.52
C GLN A 230 13.36 -6.17 14.84
N LYS A 231 13.32 -5.14 15.70
CA LYS A 231 12.53 -5.18 16.93
C LYS A 231 11.02 -5.23 16.65
N ILE A 232 10.52 -4.48 15.67
CA ILE A 232 9.11 -4.48 15.25
C ILE A 232 8.75 -5.79 14.56
N LEU A 233 9.61 -6.27 13.65
CA LEU A 233 9.46 -7.55 12.97
C LEU A 233 9.37 -8.72 13.96
N GLY A 234 10.12 -8.67 15.05
CA GLY A 234 10.06 -9.67 16.13
C GLY A 234 8.76 -9.66 16.93
N SER A 235 7.96 -8.60 16.87
CA SER A 235 6.68 -8.48 17.57
C SER A 235 5.45 -8.77 16.71
N LEU A 236 5.62 -8.92 15.38
CA LEU A 236 4.51 -9.23 14.48
C LEU A 236 4.19 -10.74 14.49
N PRO A 237 2.90 -11.12 14.39
CA PRO A 237 2.51 -12.51 14.18
C PRO A 237 3.10 -13.07 12.86
N VAL A 238 3.36 -14.38 12.85
CA VAL A 238 4.02 -15.11 11.74
C VAL A 238 3.07 -15.42 10.61
#